data_AF-A0A8C3KXN6-F1
#
_entry.id   AF-A0A8C3KXN6-F1
#
_cell.length_a   1.000
_cell.length_b   1.000
_cell.length_c   1.000
_cell.angle_alpha   90.00
_cell.angle_beta   90.00
_cell.angle_gamma   90.00
#
_symmetry.space_group_name_H-M   'P 1'
#
loop_
_entity.id
_entity.type
_entity.pdbx_description
1 polymer ?
#
loop_
_entity_poly.entity_id
_entity_poly.type
_entity_poly.pdbx_seq_one_letter_code
_entity_poly.pdbx_strand_id
1 'polypeptide(L)'
;MEITPSLMSVVTEMGNFSSEHFSLETYQQNLQTKKLGKIVLFTEVTTTTMNLLDGLMFKLPEEMGLIAIAVRQTQGKGRGGNVWLSPIGCALSTLHITIPLHSNLGQRIPFIQHLVSLAVVESVRSLPGYEDIDLRVKWPNDIYYSDLMKLGGVLVTSTLIETTFHILIGKCLFSDFFLFS
;
A
#
# COMPACT_ATOMS: atom_id res chain seq x y z
N MET A 1 13.06 18.34 18.00
CA MET A 1 13.55 17.93 16.66
C MET A 1 12.51 18.40 15.68
N GLU A 2 12.70 19.61 15.14
CA GLU A 2 11.78 20.20 14.17
C GLU A 2 11.89 19.40 12.87
N ILE A 3 10.80 18.73 12.51
CA ILE A 3 10.70 18.01 11.24
C ILE A 3 10.30 19.06 10.22
N THR A 4 11.27 19.60 9.48
CA THR A 4 10.98 20.40 8.29
C THR A 4 10.10 19.54 7.36
N PRO A 5 8.94 20.01 6.88
CA PRO A 5 8.14 19.24 5.94
C PRO A 5 8.96 19.09 4.66
N SER A 6 9.52 17.92 4.42
CA SER A 6 10.14 17.61 3.13
C SER A 6 9.05 17.76 2.06
N LEU A 7 9.34 18.56 1.03
CA LEU A 7 8.47 18.78 -0.12
C LEU A 7 7.93 17.43 -0.62
N MET A 8 6.60 17.24 -0.58
CA MET A 8 5.97 16.08 -1.20
C MET A 8 6.25 16.14 -2.70
N SER A 9 7.04 15.19 -3.20
CA SER A 9 7.32 15.06 -4.61
C SER A 9 6.20 14.24 -5.25
N VAL A 10 5.40 14.90 -6.08
CA VAL A 10 4.50 14.20 -7.00
C VAL A 10 5.39 13.73 -8.16
N VAL A 11 5.61 12.42 -8.26
CA VAL A 11 6.55 11.87 -9.24
C VAL A 11 5.78 11.31 -10.43
N THR A 12 5.65 12.13 -11.47
CA THR A 12 5.01 11.73 -12.74
C THR A 12 6.01 11.49 -13.87
N GLU A 13 7.26 11.94 -13.75
CA GLU A 13 8.28 11.85 -14.80
C GLU A 13 9.67 11.51 -14.23
N MET A 14 10.49 10.82 -15.04
CA MET A 14 11.79 10.24 -14.67
C MET A 14 12.91 11.27 -14.36
N GLY A 15 12.72 12.54 -14.72
CA GLY A 15 13.83 13.48 -14.94
C GLY A 15 14.69 13.86 -13.73
N ASN A 16 14.16 13.80 -12.49
CA ASN A 16 14.86 14.30 -11.29
C ASN A 16 14.56 13.51 -10.01
N PHE A 17 13.96 12.31 -10.10
CA PHE A 17 13.63 11.53 -8.91
C PHE A 17 14.78 10.59 -8.52
N SER A 18 15.29 10.73 -7.30
CA SER A 18 16.24 9.79 -6.70
C SER A 18 15.88 9.53 -5.24
N SER A 19 15.87 8.27 -4.84
CA SER A 19 15.80 7.83 -3.44
C SER A 19 16.75 6.65 -3.23
N GLU A 20 17.40 6.59 -2.07
CA GLU A 20 18.25 5.44 -1.70
C GLU A 20 17.42 4.16 -1.45
N HIS A 21 16.13 4.32 -1.14
CA HIS A 21 15.26 3.24 -0.69
C HIS A 21 14.16 2.88 -1.71
N PHE A 22 13.99 3.67 -2.77
CA PHE A 22 12.97 3.43 -3.78
C PHE A 22 13.45 3.79 -5.19
N SER A 23 13.43 2.79 -6.08
CA SER A 23 13.71 2.97 -7.51
C SER A 23 12.40 3.04 -8.29
N LEU A 24 12.08 4.23 -8.80
CA LEU A 24 10.93 4.43 -9.67
C LEU A 24 11.06 3.62 -10.97
N GLU A 25 12.27 3.54 -11.52
CA GLU A 25 12.56 2.78 -12.74
C GLU A 25 12.18 1.30 -12.55
N THR A 26 12.70 0.69 -11.48
CA THR A 26 12.42 -0.72 -11.16
C THR A 26 10.94 -0.92 -10.89
N TYR A 27 10.29 0.00 -10.18
CA TYR A 27 8.85 -0.03 -9.95
C TYR A 27 8.06 -0.06 -11.27
N GLN A 28 8.37 0.86 -12.18
CA GLN A 28 7.68 0.98 -13.47
C GLN A 28 7.92 -0.23 -14.38
N GLN A 29 9.14 -0.75 -14.43
CA GLN A 29 9.49 -1.94 -15.24
C GLN A 29 8.75 -3.19 -14.77
N ASN A 30 8.50 -3.33 -13.47
CA ASN A 30 7.82 -4.50 -12.89
C ASN A 30 6.29 -4.32 -12.79
N LEU A 31 5.76 -3.12 -12.99
CA LEU A 31 4.33 -2.83 -12.84
C LEU A 31 3.51 -3.33 -14.04
N GLN A 32 2.89 -4.50 -13.88
CA GLN A 32 2.10 -5.19 -14.92
C GLN A 32 0.67 -4.66 -15.11
N THR A 33 0.18 -3.85 -14.19
CA THR A 33 -1.19 -3.31 -14.23
C THR A 33 -1.35 -2.30 -15.37
N LYS A 34 -2.58 -2.16 -15.89
CA LYS A 34 -2.88 -1.12 -16.91
C LYS A 34 -3.25 0.23 -16.29
N LYS A 35 -4.00 0.21 -15.18
CA LYS A 35 -4.51 1.41 -14.50
C LYS A 35 -3.88 1.62 -13.12
N LEU A 36 -3.90 0.60 -12.26
CA LEU A 36 -3.51 0.72 -10.85
C LEU A 36 -2.02 1.01 -10.66
N GLY A 37 -1.67 1.94 -9.77
CA GLY A 37 -0.29 2.25 -9.40
C GLY A 37 0.50 3.03 -10.46
N LYS A 38 -0.15 3.54 -11.50
CA LYS A 38 0.56 4.24 -12.60
C LYS A 38 1.05 5.63 -12.19
N ILE A 39 0.40 6.24 -11.22
CA ILE A 39 0.79 7.56 -10.69
C ILE A 39 1.28 7.37 -9.27
N VAL A 40 2.55 7.71 -9.06
CA VAL A 40 3.25 7.46 -7.81
C VAL A 40 3.44 8.79 -7.07
N LEU A 41 2.85 8.87 -5.88
CA LEU A 41 3.17 9.88 -4.88
C LEU A 41 4.21 9.29 -3.94
N PHE A 42 5.43 9.81 -4.00
CA PHE A 42 6.52 9.32 -3.17
C PHE A 42 6.88 10.33 -2.08
N THR A 43 7.25 9.82 -0.91
CA THR A 43 7.88 10.62 0.13
C THR A 43 8.82 9.77 0.97
N GLU A 44 9.96 10.32 1.36
CA GLU A 44 10.87 9.64 2.29
C GLU A 44 10.19 9.41 3.65
N VAL A 45 9.55 10.45 4.19
CA VAL A 45 8.91 10.40 5.50
C VAL A 45 7.52 11.02 5.43
N THR A 46 6.54 10.37 6.06
CA THR A 46 5.20 10.91 6.24
C THR A 46 4.62 10.48 7.58
N THR A 47 3.50 11.08 7.99
CA THR A 47 2.72 10.58 9.14
C THR A 47 2.11 9.23 8.80
N THR A 48 1.37 9.15 7.69
CA THR A 48 0.86 7.90 7.11
C THR A 48 0.61 8.05 5.61
N THR A 49 0.88 7.02 4.82
CA THR A 49 0.60 7.02 3.38
C THR A 49 -0.89 7.21 3.07
N MET A 50 -1.78 6.77 3.96
CA MET A 50 -3.23 6.97 3.79
C MET A 50 -3.64 8.43 3.77
N ASN A 51 -3.02 9.27 4.62
CA ASN A 51 -3.34 10.69 4.68
C ASN A 51 -2.87 11.45 3.44
N LEU A 52 -1.88 10.91 2.71
CA LEU A 52 -1.42 11.51 1.45
C LEU A 52 -2.48 11.43 0.36
N LEU A 53 -3.33 10.40 0.41
CA LEU A 53 -4.41 10.18 -0.56
C LEU A 53 -5.76 10.70 -0.05
N ASP A 54 -5.86 10.98 1.25
CA ASP A 54 -7.09 11.49 1.85
C ASP A 54 -7.45 12.86 1.27
N GLY A 55 -8.71 13.03 0.89
CA GLY A 55 -9.21 14.21 0.17
C GLY A 55 -8.75 14.33 -1.30
N LEU A 56 -7.52 13.93 -1.64
CA LEU A 56 -7.01 13.95 -3.01
C LEU A 56 -7.77 12.98 -3.93
N MET A 57 -8.18 11.84 -3.37
CA MET A 57 -8.93 10.80 -4.08
C MET A 57 -10.29 11.27 -4.66
N PHE A 58 -10.80 12.42 -4.20
CA PHE A 58 -12.07 13.01 -4.68
C PHE A 58 -11.87 14.03 -5.80
N LYS A 59 -10.62 14.48 -6.02
CA LYS A 59 -10.28 15.53 -6.99
C LYS A 59 -9.66 14.97 -8.26
N LEU A 60 -9.19 13.74 -8.23
CA LEU A 60 -8.53 13.10 -9.35
C LEU A 60 -9.49 12.21 -10.13
N PRO A 61 -9.30 12.07 -11.45
CA PRO A 61 -10.07 11.12 -12.24
C PRO A 61 -9.93 9.71 -11.67
N GLU A 62 -11.05 8.99 -11.58
CA GLU A 62 -11.10 7.64 -11.01
C GLU A 62 -10.11 6.66 -11.67
N GLU A 63 -9.78 6.89 -12.94
CA GLU A 63 -8.94 5.99 -13.74
C GLU A 63 -7.44 6.18 -13.53
N MET A 64 -7.00 7.18 -12.75
CA MET A 64 -5.58 7.50 -12.58
C MET A 64 -4.75 6.39 -11.92
N GLY A 65 -5.39 5.54 -11.10
CA GLY A 65 -4.72 4.48 -10.34
C GLY A 65 -3.57 5.00 -9.49
N LEU A 66 -3.92 5.88 -8.55
CA LEU A 66 -2.97 6.56 -7.67
C LEU A 66 -2.45 5.64 -6.58
N ILE A 67 -1.14 5.64 -6.38
CA ILE A 67 -0.47 4.99 -5.25
C ILE A 67 0.42 5.97 -4.51
N ALA A 68 0.29 6.00 -3.18
CA ALA A 68 1.25 6.66 -2.31
C ALA A 68 2.25 5.61 -1.80
N ILE A 69 3.54 5.92 -1.87
CA ILE A 69 4.64 5.09 -1.37
C ILE A 69 5.46 5.95 -0.41
N ALA A 70 5.86 5.36 0.72
CA ALA A 70 6.77 6.02 1.63
C ALA A 70 7.87 5.08 2.12
N VAL A 71 9.01 5.63 2.49
CA VAL A 71 10.08 4.84 3.13
C VAL A 71 9.79 4.65 4.62
N ARG A 72 9.24 5.68 5.28
CA ARG A 72 8.92 5.63 6.70
C ARG A 72 7.63 6.36 7.05
N GLN A 73 6.84 5.74 7.93
CA GLN A 73 5.72 6.39 8.60
C GLN A 73 6.03 6.70 10.06
N THR A 74 5.73 7.93 10.50
CA THR A 74 5.91 8.35 11.91
C THR A 74 4.67 8.10 12.76
N GLN A 75 3.50 7.98 12.14
CA GLN A 75 2.20 7.75 12.79
C GLN A 75 1.39 6.72 11.99
N GLY A 76 1.97 5.54 11.78
CA GLY A 76 1.31 4.46 11.05
C GLY A 76 -0.01 4.05 11.70
N LYS A 77 -1.02 3.81 10.87
CA LYS A 77 -2.37 3.44 11.30
C LYS A 77 -2.57 1.93 11.14
N GLY A 78 -3.04 1.30 12.21
CA GLY A 78 -3.54 -0.07 12.24
C GLY A 78 -5.06 -0.10 12.43
N ARG A 79 -5.62 -1.31 12.37
CA ARG A 79 -7.06 -1.52 12.57
C ARG A 79 -7.46 -1.19 14.01
N GLY A 80 -8.66 -0.66 14.21
CA GLY A 80 -9.22 -0.37 15.53
C GLY A 80 -8.49 0.76 16.28
N GLY A 81 -7.77 1.64 15.56
CA GLY A 81 -7.02 2.73 16.18
C GLY A 81 -5.63 2.35 16.69
N ASN A 82 -5.21 1.09 16.50
CA ASN A 82 -3.86 0.66 16.84
C ASN A 82 -2.80 1.44 16.05
N VAL A 83 -1.64 1.65 16.65
CA VAL A 83 -0.49 2.24 15.95
C VAL A 83 0.27 1.14 15.21
N TRP A 84 0.64 1.43 13.96
CA TRP A 84 1.52 0.57 13.18
C TRP A 84 2.94 1.15 13.16
N LEU A 85 3.91 0.37 13.64
CA LEU A 85 5.33 0.72 13.57
C LEU A 85 5.93 0.18 12.27
N SER A 86 6.59 1.06 11.53
CA SER A 86 7.24 0.75 10.27
C SER A 86 8.69 1.28 10.27
N PRO A 87 9.68 0.48 10.72
CA PRO A 87 11.08 0.80 10.52
C PRO A 87 11.42 0.89 9.03
N ILE A 88 12.60 1.45 8.73
CA ILE A 88 13.19 1.42 7.39
C ILE A 88 13.32 -0.07 6.97
N GLY A 89 13.13 -0.36 5.68
CA GLY A 89 13.04 -1.75 5.20
C GLY A 89 11.62 -2.32 5.24
N CYS A 90 10.60 -1.46 5.34
CA CYS A 90 9.21 -1.83 5.12
C CYS A 90 8.73 -1.36 3.74
N ALA A 91 8.07 -2.24 2.99
CA ALA A 91 7.32 -1.85 1.80
C ALA A 91 5.98 -1.20 2.22
N LEU A 92 5.97 0.13 2.33
CA LEU A 92 4.80 0.92 2.73
C LEU A 92 4.13 1.56 1.51
N SER A 93 2.85 1.28 1.33
CA SER A 93 2.08 1.95 0.28
C SER A 93 0.60 2.03 0.58
N THR A 94 -0.08 3.05 0.07
CA THR A 94 -1.54 3.11 -0.02
C THR A 94 -1.96 3.22 -1.47
N LEU A 95 -2.82 2.30 -1.94
CA LEU A 95 -3.44 2.36 -3.25
C LEU A 95 -4.87 2.91 -3.13
N HIS A 96 -5.25 3.82 -4.02
CA HIS A 96 -6.64 4.24 -4.17
C HIS A 96 -7.32 3.48 -5.33
N ILE A 97 -8.53 2.96 -5.07
CA ILE A 97 -9.41 2.39 -6.09
C ILE A 97 -10.83 2.91 -5.92
N THR A 98 -11.61 2.91 -7.00
CA THR A 98 -13.06 3.15 -6.97
C THR A 98 -13.84 1.90 -7.31
N ILE A 99 -14.97 1.69 -6.63
CA ILE A 99 -15.87 0.56 -6.86
C ILE A 99 -17.32 1.07 -6.87
N PRO A 100 -18.09 0.87 -7.95
CA PRO A 100 -19.50 1.25 -7.97
C PRO A 100 -20.29 0.47 -6.91
N LEU A 101 -21.16 1.17 -6.17
CA LEU A 101 -22.01 0.61 -5.12
C LEU A 101 -22.83 -0.57 -5.64
N HIS A 102 -23.43 -0.43 -6.81
CA HIS A 102 -24.31 -1.45 -7.40
C HIS A 102 -23.57 -2.63 -8.05
N SER A 103 -22.23 -2.62 -8.05
CA SER A 103 -21.45 -3.77 -8.52
C SER A 103 -21.49 -4.92 -7.51
N ASN A 104 -21.21 -6.15 -7.99
CA ASN A 104 -21.12 -7.33 -7.13
C ASN A 104 -20.13 -7.14 -5.96
N LEU A 105 -19.04 -6.40 -6.20
CA LEU A 105 -18.02 -6.12 -5.20
C LEU A 105 -18.40 -4.94 -4.29
N GLY A 106 -19.11 -3.93 -4.82
CA GLY A 106 -19.68 -2.82 -4.04
C GLY A 106 -20.69 -3.28 -2.99
N GLN A 107 -21.44 -4.34 -3.27
CA GLN A 107 -22.32 -4.98 -2.27
C GLN A 107 -21.57 -5.82 -1.22
N ARG A 108 -20.23 -5.92 -1.35
CA ARG A 108 -19.36 -6.85 -0.62
C ARG A 108 -18.02 -6.21 -0.21
N ILE A 109 -18.00 -4.89 -0.01
CA ILE A 109 -16.79 -4.11 0.31
C ILE A 109 -15.91 -4.71 1.43
N PRO A 110 -16.45 -5.28 2.54
CA PRO A 110 -15.61 -5.88 3.58
C PRO A 110 -14.66 -6.97 3.07
N PHE A 111 -14.99 -7.63 1.95
CA PHE A 111 -14.13 -8.66 1.34
C PHE A 111 -12.86 -8.11 0.69
N ILE A 112 -12.81 -6.80 0.37
CA ILE A 112 -11.61 -6.18 -0.21
C ILE A 112 -10.38 -6.38 0.70
N GLN A 113 -10.56 -6.27 2.01
CA GLN A 113 -9.50 -6.53 2.98
C GLN A 113 -8.90 -7.93 2.80
N HIS A 114 -9.74 -8.95 2.66
CA HIS A 114 -9.31 -10.34 2.48
C HIS A 114 -8.63 -10.56 1.13
N LEU A 115 -9.20 -9.99 0.06
CA LEU A 115 -8.64 -10.08 -1.29
C LEU A 115 -7.23 -9.47 -1.34
N VAL A 116 -7.03 -8.31 -0.70
CA VAL A 116 -5.73 -7.67 -0.66
C VAL A 116 -4.74 -8.45 0.21
N SER A 117 -5.15 -8.94 1.37
CA SER A 117 -4.27 -9.78 2.20
C SER A 117 -3.79 -11.02 1.46
N LEU A 118 -4.68 -11.68 0.72
CA LEU A 118 -4.31 -12.81 -0.14
C LEU A 118 -3.37 -12.35 -1.26
N ALA A 119 -3.69 -11.26 -1.96
CA ALA A 119 -2.86 -10.74 -3.04
C ALA A 119 -1.43 -10.39 -2.57
N VAL A 120 -1.26 -9.90 -1.33
CA VAL A 120 0.07 -9.67 -0.74
C VAL A 120 0.83 -10.99 -0.58
N VAL A 121 0.20 -12.03 -0.02
CA VAL A 121 0.84 -13.36 0.13
C VAL A 121 1.22 -13.95 -1.22
N GLU A 122 0.30 -13.94 -2.17
CA GLU A 122 0.54 -14.45 -3.53
C GLU A 122 1.64 -13.65 -4.24
N SER A 123 1.71 -12.33 -4.04
CA SER A 123 2.77 -11.52 -4.62
C SER A 123 4.16 -11.91 -4.13
N VAL A 124 4.30 -12.29 -2.86
CA VAL A 124 5.57 -12.76 -2.32
C VAL A 124 5.91 -14.14 -2.85
N ARG A 125 4.95 -15.06 -2.87
CA ARG A 125 5.14 -16.41 -3.41
C ARG A 125 5.46 -16.45 -4.91
N SER A 126 5.09 -15.40 -5.64
CA SER A 126 5.46 -15.26 -7.04
C SER A 126 6.94 -14.89 -7.27
N LEU A 127 7.67 -14.52 -6.22
CA LEU A 127 9.10 -14.22 -6.30
C LEU A 127 9.92 -15.52 -6.35
N PRO A 128 10.93 -15.61 -7.23
CA PRO A 128 11.83 -16.76 -7.27
C PRO A 128 12.49 -17.04 -5.92
N GLY A 129 12.43 -18.29 -5.44
CA GLY A 129 12.97 -18.72 -4.15
C GLY A 129 12.00 -18.59 -2.96
N TYR A 130 10.84 -17.98 -3.17
CA TYR A 130 9.80 -17.79 -2.14
C TYR A 130 8.53 -18.58 -2.40
N GLU A 131 8.50 -19.48 -3.38
CA GLU A 131 7.31 -20.20 -3.81
C GLU A 131 6.70 -21.03 -2.65
N ASP A 132 7.56 -21.68 -1.86
CA ASP A 132 7.19 -22.58 -0.76
C ASP A 132 7.22 -21.91 0.62
N ILE A 133 7.34 -20.58 0.69
CA ILE A 133 7.37 -19.89 1.99
C ILE A 133 6.05 -20.09 2.75
N ASP A 134 6.17 -20.39 4.05
CA ASP A 134 5.02 -20.57 4.96
C ASP A 134 4.39 -19.22 5.36
N LEU A 135 3.92 -18.46 4.37
CA LEU A 135 3.15 -17.25 4.60
C LEU A 135 1.67 -17.57 4.87
N ARG A 136 1.15 -16.96 5.93
CA ARG A 136 -0.22 -17.16 6.40
C ARG A 136 -0.94 -15.82 6.55
N VAL A 137 -2.22 -15.81 6.24
CA VAL A 137 -3.11 -14.71 6.58
C VAL A 137 -3.74 -15.01 7.93
N LYS A 138 -3.26 -14.35 8.99
CA LYS A 138 -3.96 -14.36 10.27
C LYS A 138 -5.14 -13.42 10.17
N TRP A 139 -6.33 -14.01 10.16
CA TRP A 139 -7.56 -13.29 9.89
C TRP A 139 -7.76 -12.11 10.87
N PRO A 140 -8.20 -10.94 10.39
CA PRO A 140 -8.68 -10.66 9.02
C PRO A 140 -7.65 -10.05 8.08
N ASN A 141 -6.47 -9.63 8.54
CA ASN A 141 -5.66 -8.70 7.77
C ASN A 141 -4.16 -8.70 8.08
N ASP A 142 -3.69 -9.62 8.91
CA ASP A 142 -2.29 -9.69 9.29
C ASP A 142 -1.59 -10.78 8.47
N ILE A 143 -0.39 -10.45 7.98
CA ILE A 143 0.46 -11.37 7.24
C ILE A 143 1.51 -11.91 8.20
N TYR A 144 1.63 -13.24 8.27
CA TYR A 144 2.52 -13.93 9.18
C TYR A 144 3.45 -14.87 8.43
N TYR A 145 4.68 -15.02 8.94
CA TYR A 145 5.53 -16.16 8.66
C TYR A 145 5.25 -17.24 9.70
N SER A 146 4.80 -18.39 9.21
CA SER A 146 4.22 -19.45 10.02
C SER A 146 3.14 -18.87 10.96
N ASP A 147 3.06 -19.36 12.19
CA ASP A 147 2.13 -18.84 13.20
C ASP A 147 2.82 -17.92 14.23
N LEU A 148 4.13 -17.69 14.07
CA LEU A 148 4.98 -17.10 15.11
C LEU A 148 5.24 -15.62 14.91
N MET A 149 5.45 -15.17 13.67
CA MET A 149 5.98 -13.84 13.40
C MET A 149 5.11 -13.05 12.44
N LYS A 150 4.67 -11.87 12.87
CA LYS A 150 3.93 -10.93 12.04
C LYS A 150 4.88 -10.20 11.10
N LEU A 151 4.69 -10.39 9.80
CA LEU A 151 5.46 -9.77 8.72
C LEU A 151 4.79 -8.54 8.11
N GLY A 152 3.50 -8.35 8.34
CA GLY A 152 2.82 -7.26 7.70
C GLY A 152 1.37 -7.17 8.05
N GLY A 153 0.73 -6.18 7.45
CA GLY A 153 -0.67 -5.90 7.67
C GLY A 153 -1.25 -5.12 6.51
N VAL A 154 -2.54 -5.35 6.29
CA VAL A 154 -3.36 -4.59 5.36
C VAL A 154 -4.40 -3.81 6.15
N LEU A 155 -4.63 -2.56 5.76
CA LEU A 155 -5.69 -1.72 6.27
C LEU A 155 -6.48 -1.18 5.09
N VAL A 156 -7.78 -1.45 5.08
CA VAL A 156 -8.70 -0.93 4.08
C VAL A 156 -9.66 0.05 4.73
N THR A 157 -9.76 1.26 4.18
CA THR A 157 -10.80 2.23 4.52
C THR A 157 -11.65 2.51 3.28
N SER A 158 -12.94 2.76 3.48
CA SER A 158 -13.87 3.02 2.39
C SER A 158 -14.76 4.21 2.74
N THR A 159 -14.92 5.13 1.79
CA THR A 159 -15.86 6.24 1.86
C THR A 159 -16.83 6.12 0.68
N LEU A 160 -18.13 6.11 0.95
CA LEU A 160 -19.16 6.12 -0.09
C LEU A 160 -19.49 7.58 -0.44
N ILE A 161 -19.39 7.91 -1.73
CA ILE A 161 -19.83 9.20 -2.27
C ILE A 161 -20.80 8.91 -3.40
N GLU A 162 -22.00 9.46 -3.29
CA GLU A 162 -23.12 9.21 -4.20
C GLU A 162 -23.39 7.70 -4.39
N THR A 163 -22.83 7.12 -5.46
CA THR A 163 -22.97 5.70 -5.79
C THR A 163 -21.63 4.99 -6.02
N THR A 164 -20.51 5.60 -5.58
CA THR A 164 -19.16 5.06 -5.74
C THR A 164 -18.43 4.98 -4.41
N PHE A 165 -17.88 3.80 -4.10
CA PHE A 165 -16.94 3.64 -3.00
C PHE A 165 -15.55 4.08 -3.43
N HIS A 166 -14.97 5.04 -2.71
CA HIS A 166 -13.55 5.35 -2.75
C HIS A 166 -12.87 4.54 -1.66
N ILE A 167 -11.91 3.70 -2.05
CA ILE A 167 -11.26 2.76 -1.15
C ILE A 167 -9.77 3.06 -1.10
N LEU A 168 -9.26 3.27 0.10
CA LEU A 168 -7.83 3.33 0.35
C LEU A 168 -7.36 1.98 0.92
N ILE A 169 -6.37 1.41 0.24
CA ILE A 169 -5.78 0.13 0.58
C ILE A 169 -4.35 0.39 1.03
N GLY A 170 -4.16 0.55 2.33
CA GLY A 170 -2.83 0.65 2.94
C GLY A 170 -2.24 -0.73 3.20
N LYS A 171 -0.98 -0.93 2.84
CA LYS A 171 -0.21 -2.12 3.20
C LYS A 171 1.14 -1.73 3.80
N CYS A 172 1.59 -2.58 4.71
CA CYS A 172 2.96 -2.62 5.18
C CYS A 172 3.42 -4.08 5.17
N LEU A 173 4.56 -4.35 4.56
CA LEU A 173 5.23 -5.65 4.63
C LEU A 173 6.70 -5.41 4.98
N PHE A 174 7.23 -6.09 5.99
CA PHE A 174 8.65 -6.06 6.32
C PHE A 174 9.43 -6.72 5.18
N SER A 175 10.16 -5.93 4.39
CA SER A 175 10.87 -6.41 3.19
C SER A 175 12.24 -6.98 3.51
N ASP A 176 12.89 -6.53 4.58
CA ASP A 176 14.22 -7.01 4.96
C ASP A 176 14.25 -8.51 5.29
N PHE A 177 13.09 -9.10 5.61
CA PHE A 177 12.97 -10.55 5.80
C PHE A 177 13.18 -11.34 4.49
N PHE A 178 12.89 -10.72 3.33
CA PHE A 178 13.00 -11.30 1.99
C PHE A 178 14.29 -10.89 1.26
N LEU A 179 15.24 -10.24 1.95
CA LEU A 179 16.54 -9.88 1.37
C LEU A 179 17.69 -10.75 1.92
N PHE A 180 17.39 -11.64 2.87
CA PHE A 180 18.35 -12.56 3.48
C PHE A 180 18.09 -14.05 3.19
N SER A 181 17.24 -14.36 2.20
CA SER A 181 17.06 -15.74 1.67
C SER A 181 17.64 -15.82 0.27
#